data_AF-A0AAD4D2P1-F1
#
_entry.id   AF-A0AAD4D2P1-F1
#
_cell.length_a   1.000
_cell.length_b   1.000
_cell.length_c   1.000
_cell.angle_alpha   90.00
_cell.angle_beta   90.00
_cell.angle_gamma   90.00
#
_symmetry.space_group_name_H-M   'P 1'
#
loop_
_entity.id
_entity.type
_entity.pdbx_description
1 polymer ?
#
loop_
_entity_poly.entity_id
_entity_poly.type
_entity_poly.pdbx_seq_one_letter_code
_entity_poly.pdbx_strand_id
1 'polypeptide(L)'
;PAQQTLVQLFVQSEEQSHVFGLVRMVVEEFVATASKSTQFISEVVLLGPGLDRDDYRGLINSLIAEFEGATLLNIESLQGLVHLVECAKPGCLVADDLVRILAVLRTRLQGTHQQSTEHPYHLVLAISRLLDVMVEGKVKDLSR
;
A
#
# COMPACT_ATOMS: atom_id res chain seq x y z
N PRO A 1 -15.45 26.68 -30.67
CA PRO A 1 -14.53 26.63 -29.50
C PRO A 1 -15.16 25.98 -28.25
N ALA A 2 -16.23 26.54 -27.67
CA ALA A 2 -16.81 26.03 -26.41
C ALA A 2 -17.39 24.60 -26.48
N GLN A 3 -18.03 24.22 -27.59
CA GLN A 3 -18.55 22.86 -27.78
C GLN A 3 -17.45 21.80 -27.96
N GLN A 4 -16.30 22.17 -28.55
CA GLN A 4 -15.16 21.25 -28.70
C GLN A 4 -14.48 21.00 -27.34
N THR A 5 -14.42 22.01 -26.47
CA THR A 5 -13.92 21.86 -25.09
C THR A 5 -14.84 20.96 -24.25
N LEU A 6 -16.15 21.08 -24.39
CA LEU A 6 -17.10 20.22 -23.67
C LEU A 6 -17.03 18.76 -24.12
N VAL A 7 -16.90 18.50 -25.42
CA VAL A 7 -16.72 17.14 -25.95
C VAL A 7 -15.40 16.53 -25.48
N GLN A 8 -14.30 17.29 -25.45
CA GLN A 8 -13.03 16.81 -24.91
C GLN A 8 -13.09 16.51 -23.42
N LEU A 9 -13.76 17.36 -22.63
CA LEU A 9 -13.97 17.11 -21.20
C LEU A 9 -14.84 15.87 -20.96
N PHE A 10 -15.86 15.66 -21.79
CA PHE A 10 -16.74 14.50 -21.68
C PHE A 10 -16.03 13.19 -22.04
N VAL A 11 -15.26 13.17 -23.14
CA VAL A 11 -14.44 12.02 -23.54
C VAL A 11 -13.37 11.73 -22.49
N GLN A 12 -12.68 12.75 -21.96
CA GLN A 12 -11.74 12.57 -20.84
C GLN A 12 -12.44 12.01 -19.59
N SER A 13 -13.69 12.39 -19.32
CA SER A 13 -14.43 11.88 -18.16
C SER A 13 -14.87 10.42 -18.32
N GLU A 14 -15.24 9.99 -19.53
CA GLU A 14 -15.54 8.59 -19.84
C GLU A 14 -14.27 7.73 -19.82
N GLU A 15 -13.17 8.20 -20.43
CA GLU A 15 -11.88 7.52 -20.41
C GLU A 15 -11.35 7.37 -18.98
N GLN A 16 -11.45 8.44 -18.16
CA GLN A 16 -11.11 8.37 -16.74
C GLN A 16 -11.99 7.38 -15.99
N SER A 17 -13.31 7.39 -16.22
CA SER A 17 -14.24 6.45 -15.57
C SER A 17 -13.93 5.00 -15.93
N HIS A 18 -13.59 4.73 -17.19
CA HIS A 18 -13.19 3.40 -17.64
C HIS A 18 -11.86 2.97 -16.99
N VAL A 19 -10.86 3.86 -16.95
CA VAL A 19 -9.57 3.58 -16.28
C VAL A 19 -9.77 3.32 -14.79
N PHE A 20 -10.58 4.11 -14.08
CA PHE A 20 -10.89 3.85 -12.67
C PHE A 20 -11.59 2.49 -12.47
N GLY A 21 -12.51 2.11 -13.38
CA GLY A 21 -13.14 0.80 -13.37
C GLY A 21 -12.13 -0.35 -13.53
N LEU A 22 -11.18 -0.21 -14.47
CA LEU A 22 -10.10 -1.19 -14.65
C LEU A 22 -9.20 -1.28 -13.42
N VAL A 23 -8.77 -0.13 -12.87
CA VAL A 23 -7.93 -0.07 -11.67
C VAL A 23 -8.61 -0.78 -10.49
N ARG A 24 -9.91 -0.53 -10.29
CA ARG A 24 -10.67 -1.19 -9.25
C ARG A 24 -10.72 -2.70 -9.45
N MET A 25 -11.00 -3.19 -10.66
CA MET A 25 -11.00 -4.64 -10.94
C MET A 25 -9.65 -5.30 -10.65
N VAL A 26 -8.54 -4.62 -10.96
CA VAL A 26 -7.19 -5.13 -10.65
C VAL A 26 -6.96 -5.21 -9.14
N VAL A 27 -7.42 -4.22 -8.37
CA VAL A 27 -7.34 -4.22 -6.90
C VAL A 27 -8.24 -5.29 -6.29
N GLU A 28 -9.46 -5.45 -6.80
CA GLU A 28 -10.40 -6.50 -6.36
C GLU A 28 -9.79 -7.89 -6.56
N GLU A 29 -9.21 -8.15 -7.73
CA GLU A 29 -8.51 -9.41 -8.03
C GLU A 29 -7.30 -9.61 -7.11
N PHE A 30 -6.55 -8.55 -6.83
CA PHE A 30 -5.42 -8.59 -5.90
C PHE A 30 -5.86 -8.96 -4.49
N VAL A 31 -6.94 -8.37 -4.01
CA VAL A 31 -7.50 -8.66 -2.68
C VAL A 31 -8.01 -10.10 -2.61
N ALA A 32 -8.65 -10.60 -3.66
CA ALA A 32 -9.17 -11.98 -3.74
C ALA A 32 -8.07 -13.05 -3.87
N THR A 33 -6.90 -12.68 -4.41
CA THR A 33 -5.79 -13.60 -4.63
C THR A 33 -5.10 -13.98 -3.31
N ALA A 34 -5.10 -15.27 -2.98
CA ALA A 34 -4.54 -15.81 -1.74
C ALA A 34 -3.00 -15.72 -1.66
N SER A 35 -2.32 -16.00 -2.77
CA SER A 35 -0.85 -15.92 -2.87
C SER A 35 -0.47 -14.89 -3.93
N LYS A 36 0.04 -13.75 -3.48
CA LYS A 36 0.38 -12.63 -4.35
C LYS A 36 1.81 -12.81 -4.85
N SER A 37 2.02 -12.62 -6.16
CA SER A 37 3.35 -12.69 -6.73
C SER A 37 4.09 -11.37 -6.55
N THR A 38 5.43 -11.47 -6.51
CA THR A 38 6.40 -10.44 -6.89
C THR A 38 5.86 -9.26 -7.71
N GLN A 39 5.53 -9.67 -8.91
CA GLN A 39 5.12 -8.78 -9.96
C GLN A 39 3.76 -8.15 -9.66
N PHE A 40 2.80 -8.94 -9.16
CA PHE A 40 1.45 -8.44 -8.93
C PHE A 40 1.41 -7.38 -7.82
N ILE A 41 2.21 -7.57 -6.76
CA ILE A 41 2.35 -6.58 -5.69
C ILE A 41 2.94 -5.28 -6.24
N SER A 42 4.01 -5.38 -7.03
CA SER A 42 4.67 -4.21 -7.61
C SER A 42 3.73 -3.40 -8.51
N GLU A 43 2.92 -4.09 -9.32
CA GLU A 43 1.95 -3.45 -10.22
C GLU A 43 0.82 -2.75 -9.45
N VAL A 44 0.25 -3.42 -8.45
CA VAL A 44 -0.91 -2.90 -7.70
C VAL A 44 -0.52 -1.75 -6.78
N VAL A 45 0.68 -1.78 -6.20
CA VAL A 45 1.21 -0.69 -5.37
C VAL A 45 1.28 0.63 -6.14
N LEU A 46 1.62 0.60 -7.43
CA LEU A 46 1.66 1.80 -8.29
C LEU A 46 0.27 2.41 -8.52
N LEU A 47 -0.79 1.63 -8.34
CA LEU A 47 -2.18 2.10 -8.47
C LEU A 47 -2.65 2.85 -7.22
N GLY A 48 -1.98 2.68 -6.08
CA GLY A 48 -2.36 3.24 -4.77
C GLY A 48 -2.78 4.73 -4.80
N PRO A 49 -2.02 5.64 -5.43
CA PRO A 49 -2.39 7.05 -5.53
C PRO A 49 -3.69 7.31 -6.33
N GLY A 50 -4.12 6.39 -7.18
CA GLY A 50 -5.36 6.49 -7.96
C GLY A 50 -6.60 6.03 -7.19
N LEU A 51 -6.44 5.25 -6.13
CA LEU A 51 -7.55 4.62 -5.43
C LEU A 51 -8.38 5.61 -4.61
N ASP A 52 -9.66 5.27 -4.47
CA ASP A 52 -10.51 5.84 -3.44
C ASP A 52 -10.14 5.25 -2.07
N ARG A 53 -10.81 5.74 -1.02
CA ARG A 53 -10.49 5.36 0.35
C ARG A 53 -10.73 3.87 0.59
N ASP A 54 -11.81 3.30 0.09
CA ASP A 54 -12.22 1.94 0.44
C ASP A 54 -11.39 0.91 -0.33
N ASP A 55 -11.09 1.18 -1.60
CA ASP A 55 -10.17 0.36 -2.41
C ASP A 55 -8.75 0.40 -1.84
N TYR A 56 -8.27 1.60 -1.45
CA TYR A 56 -6.97 1.76 -0.82
C TYR A 56 -6.89 0.99 0.50
N ARG A 57 -7.96 1.06 1.31
CA ARG A 57 -8.09 0.32 2.57
C ARG A 57 -8.08 -1.19 2.33
N GLY A 58 -8.77 -1.67 1.30
CA GLY A 58 -8.74 -3.08 0.91
C GLY A 58 -7.33 -3.55 0.56
N LEU A 59 -6.64 -2.76 -0.27
CA LEU A 59 -5.27 -3.02 -0.70
C LEU A 59 -4.29 -3.09 0.49
N ILE A 60 -4.26 -2.07 1.35
CA ILE A 60 -3.30 -2.02 2.46
C ILE A 60 -3.56 -3.15 3.47
N ASN A 61 -4.82 -3.46 3.77
CA ASN A 61 -5.15 -4.58 4.65
C ASN A 61 -4.74 -5.92 4.07
N SER A 62 -4.89 -6.11 2.74
CA SER A 62 -4.49 -7.34 2.06
C SER A 62 -2.97 -7.55 2.13
N LEU A 63 -2.19 -6.48 1.94
CA LEU A 63 -0.74 -6.53 2.09
C LEU A 63 -0.29 -6.75 3.53
N ILE A 64 -0.94 -6.10 4.52
CA ILE A 64 -0.65 -6.36 5.94
C ILE A 64 -0.92 -7.84 6.28
N ALA A 65 -2.05 -8.40 5.83
CA ALA A 65 -2.41 -9.78 6.08
C ALA A 65 -1.41 -10.78 5.45
N GLU A 66 -0.90 -10.48 4.24
CA GLU A 66 0.18 -11.25 3.62
C GLU A 66 1.43 -11.27 4.52
N PHE A 67 1.79 -10.11 5.07
CA PHE A 67 2.89 -9.95 6.00
C PHE A 67 2.68 -10.64 7.35
N GLU A 68 1.45 -10.69 7.85
CA GLU A 68 1.09 -11.41 9.08
C GLU A 68 1.21 -12.93 8.87
N GLY A 69 0.78 -13.45 7.72
CA GLY A 69 0.72 -14.89 7.42
C GLY A 69 1.98 -15.51 6.80
N ALA A 70 2.90 -14.72 6.24
CA ALA A 70 4.06 -15.26 5.51
C ALA A 70 5.04 -16.04 6.42
N THR A 71 5.71 -17.05 5.89
CA THR A 71 6.81 -17.73 6.62
C THR A 71 8.15 -17.03 6.40
N LEU A 72 8.36 -16.48 5.21
CA LEU A 72 9.58 -15.80 4.79
C LEU A 72 9.32 -14.31 4.57
N LEU A 73 10.35 -13.50 4.72
CA LEU A 73 10.28 -12.09 4.35
C LEU A 73 10.37 -11.94 2.83
N ASN A 74 9.35 -11.33 2.22
CA ASN A 74 9.42 -10.85 0.83
C ASN A 74 9.82 -9.37 0.83
N ILE A 75 10.98 -9.05 0.27
CA ILE A 75 11.52 -7.69 0.24
C ILE A 75 10.73 -6.76 -0.67
N GLU A 76 10.23 -7.27 -1.80
CA GLU A 76 9.45 -6.49 -2.75
C GLU A 76 8.07 -6.17 -2.14
N SER A 77 7.46 -7.11 -1.42
CA SER A 77 6.24 -6.83 -0.65
C SER A 77 6.49 -5.76 0.42
N LEU A 78 7.68 -5.76 1.05
CA LEU A 78 8.02 -4.83 2.14
C LEU A 78 8.18 -3.41 1.59
N GLN A 79 8.89 -3.29 0.47
CA GLN A 79 9.05 -2.04 -0.24
C GLN A 79 7.71 -1.51 -0.75
N GLY A 80 6.85 -2.40 -1.27
CA GLY A 80 5.51 -2.06 -1.74
C GLY A 80 4.63 -1.50 -0.62
N LEU A 81 4.64 -2.14 0.55
CA LEU A 81 3.91 -1.69 1.73
C LEU A 81 4.38 -0.31 2.21
N VAL A 82 5.70 -0.11 2.30
CA VAL A 82 6.29 1.19 2.67
C VAL A 82 5.89 2.27 1.67
N HIS A 83 5.96 1.98 0.37
CA HIS A 83 5.58 2.93 -0.67
C HIS A 83 4.11 3.33 -0.58
N LEU A 84 3.20 2.36 -0.36
CA LEU A 84 1.79 2.67 -0.19
C LEU A 84 1.57 3.65 0.96
N VAL A 85 2.18 3.39 2.11
CA VAL A 85 2.09 4.24 3.29
C VAL A 85 2.66 5.64 3.02
N GLU A 86 3.83 5.72 2.39
CA GLU A 86 4.47 6.99 1.99
C GLU A 86 3.62 7.79 0.99
N CYS A 87 2.89 7.12 0.08
CA CYS A 87 2.06 7.77 -0.94
C CYS A 87 0.60 7.94 -0.53
N ALA A 88 0.23 7.57 0.69
CA ALA A 88 -1.15 7.66 1.16
C ALA A 88 -1.70 9.10 1.06
N LYS A 89 -2.92 9.21 0.53
CA LYS A 89 -3.73 10.42 0.61
C LYS A 89 -4.21 10.63 2.05
N PRO A 90 -4.43 11.89 2.49
CA PRO A 90 -5.01 12.18 3.79
C PRO A 90 -6.35 11.45 3.98
N GLY A 91 -6.51 10.74 5.10
CA GLY A 91 -7.73 10.01 5.45
C GLY A 91 -7.83 8.57 4.92
N CYS A 92 -6.86 8.13 4.09
CA CYS A 92 -6.77 6.73 3.64
C CYS A 92 -6.09 5.82 4.67
N LEU A 93 -5.08 6.33 5.39
CA LEU A 93 -4.46 5.63 6.51
C LEU A 93 -5.17 5.95 7.82
N VAL A 94 -5.33 4.95 8.67
CA VAL A 94 -5.70 5.13 10.09
C VAL A 94 -4.55 4.72 11.01
N ALA A 95 -4.55 5.22 12.25
CA ALA A 95 -3.47 4.95 13.20
C ALA A 95 -3.23 3.45 13.44
N ASP A 96 -4.30 2.67 13.47
CA ASP A 96 -4.24 1.22 13.63
C ASP A 96 -3.45 0.54 12.52
N ASP A 97 -3.50 1.04 11.27
CA ASP A 97 -2.77 0.44 10.15
C ASP A 97 -1.26 0.51 10.39
N LEU A 98 -0.75 1.67 10.79
CA LEU A 98 0.69 1.87 11.03
C LEU A 98 1.17 1.09 12.26
N VAL A 99 0.35 1.03 13.32
CA VAL A 99 0.66 0.25 14.52
C VAL A 99 0.72 -1.25 14.19
N ARG A 100 -0.24 -1.75 13.40
CA ARG A 100 -0.25 -3.15 12.93
C ARG A 100 0.98 -3.45 12.09
N ILE A 101 1.32 -2.59 11.13
CA ILE A 101 2.53 -2.77 10.30
C ILE A 101 3.78 -2.83 11.19
N LEU A 102 3.95 -1.87 12.11
CA LEU A 102 5.09 -1.85 13.03
C LEU A 102 5.18 -3.12 13.90
N ALA A 103 4.04 -3.63 14.38
CA ALA A 103 4.00 -4.85 15.17
C ALA A 103 4.48 -6.07 14.36
N VAL A 104 4.07 -6.17 13.08
CA VAL A 104 4.51 -7.23 12.18
C VAL A 104 6.00 -7.11 11.88
N LEU A 105 6.48 -5.91 11.52
CA LEU A 105 7.90 -5.69 11.24
C LEU A 105 8.79 -5.96 12.46
N ARG A 106 8.35 -5.58 13.66
CA ARG A 106 9.06 -5.90 14.90
C ARG A 106 9.17 -7.41 15.11
N THR A 107 8.06 -8.14 14.92
CA THR A 107 8.04 -9.61 15.04
C THR A 107 9.03 -10.24 14.05
N ARG A 108 9.04 -9.76 12.80
CA ARG A 108 9.98 -10.21 11.76
C ARG A 108 11.43 -9.89 12.12
N LEU A 109 11.70 -8.69 12.64
CA LEU A 109 13.05 -8.26 13.04
C LEU A 109 13.61 -9.14 14.17
N GLN A 110 12.77 -9.53 15.12
CA GLN A 110 13.15 -10.44 16.20
C GLN A 110 13.41 -11.87 15.70
N GLY A 111 12.69 -12.33 14.67
CA GLY A 111 12.84 -13.66 14.08
C GLY A 111 13.90 -13.79 12.98
N THR A 112 14.45 -12.69 12.45
CA THR A 112 15.29 -12.71 11.22
C THR A 112 16.74 -13.14 11.44
N HIS A 113 17.18 -13.37 12.68
CA HIS A 113 18.51 -13.92 12.97
C HIS A 113 18.80 -15.26 12.27
N GLN A 114 17.77 -15.95 11.76
CA GLN A 114 17.90 -17.26 11.12
C GLN A 114 17.85 -17.25 9.58
N GLN A 115 17.47 -16.15 8.91
CA GLN A 115 17.12 -16.20 7.48
C GLN A 115 18.13 -15.53 6.53
N SER A 116 18.67 -14.35 6.86
CA SER A 116 19.69 -13.65 6.06
C SER A 116 20.27 -12.47 6.83
N THR A 117 21.52 -12.10 6.55
CA THR A 117 22.17 -10.90 7.11
C THR A 117 21.67 -9.58 6.50
N GLU A 118 21.02 -9.62 5.33
CA GLU A 118 20.49 -8.42 4.66
C GLU A 118 19.05 -8.08 5.08
N HIS A 119 18.28 -9.05 5.57
CA HIS A 119 16.90 -8.82 6.02
C HIS A 119 16.79 -7.81 7.18
N PRO A 120 17.66 -7.83 8.21
CA PRO A 120 17.63 -6.81 9.26
C PRO A 120 17.79 -5.39 8.72
N TYR A 121 18.64 -5.19 7.71
CA TYR A 121 18.82 -3.87 7.08
C TYR A 121 17.52 -3.37 6.44
N HIS A 122 16.87 -4.19 5.62
CA HIS A 122 15.61 -3.82 4.98
C HIS A 122 14.48 -3.58 5.98
N LEU A 123 14.40 -4.38 7.04
CA LEU A 123 13.40 -4.21 8.09
C LEU A 123 13.62 -2.92 8.89
N VAL A 124 14.86 -2.61 9.28
CA VAL A 124 15.19 -1.36 9.98
C VAL A 124 14.88 -0.16 9.09
N LEU A 125 15.24 -0.22 7.80
CA LEU A 125 14.93 0.85 6.85
C LEU A 125 13.41 1.07 6.70
N ALA A 126 12.63 -0.01 6.60
CA ALA A 126 11.18 0.06 6.52
C ALA A 126 10.57 0.67 7.79
N ILE A 127 11.06 0.27 8.97
CA ILE A 127 10.62 0.84 10.25
C ILE A 127 10.92 2.34 10.30
N SER A 128 12.13 2.77 9.93
CA SER A 128 12.49 4.20 9.93
C SER A 128 11.55 5.02 9.05
N ARG A 129 11.28 4.54 7.82
CA ARG A 129 10.36 5.23 6.89
C ARG A 129 8.93 5.30 7.40
N LEU A 130 8.44 4.25 8.06
CA LEU A 130 7.12 4.28 8.68
C LEU A 130 7.05 5.29 9.82
N LEU A 131 8.11 5.39 10.64
CA LEU A 131 8.21 6.41 11.68
C LEU A 131 8.22 7.82 11.09
N ASP A 132 8.91 8.04 9.98
CA ASP A 132 8.90 9.32 9.27
C ASP A 132 7.47 9.68 8.83
N VAL A 133 6.73 8.73 8.24
CA VAL A 133 5.32 8.95 7.84
C VAL A 133 4.41 9.25 9.05
N MET A 134 4.66 8.61 10.19
CA MET A 134 3.94 8.87 11.44
C MET A 134 4.23 10.29 11.97
N VAL A 135 5.49 10.72 11.94
CA VAL A 135 5.92 12.04 12.42
C VAL A 135 5.44 13.16 11.49
N GLU A 136 5.46 12.95 10.18
CA GLU A 136 4.98 13.90 9.17
C GLU A 136 3.45 14.07 9.16
N GLY A 137 2.73 13.36 10.03
CA GLY A 137 1.34 13.69 10.35
C GLY A 137 0.32 13.19 9.32
N LYS A 138 0.64 12.14 8.55
CA LYS A 138 -0.37 11.43 7.73
C LYS A 138 -1.39 10.67 8.57
N VAL A 139 -1.14 10.50 9.87
CA VAL A 139 -2.07 9.93 10.84
C VAL A 139 -2.36 10.97 11.92
N LYS A 140 -3.59 11.46 11.94
CA LYS A 140 -4.14 12.16 13.10
C LYS A 140 -4.49 11.10 14.15
N ASP A 141 -4.25 11.40 15.43
CA ASP A 141 -4.55 10.53 16.60
C ASP A 141 -3.49 9.50 17.05
N LEU A 142 -2.20 9.75 16.80
CA LEU A 142 -1.12 8.93 17.37
C LEU A 142 -0.85 9.18 18.88
N SER A 143 -1.40 10.25 19.44
CA SER A 143 -1.33 10.57 20.86
C SER A 143 -2.48 9.92 21.60
N ARG A 144 -2.32 8.67 22.04
CA ARG A 144 -3.19 8.09 23.07
C ARG A 144 -2.37 7.37 24.13
#